data_AF-A0A2V9UCS6-F1
#
_entry.id   AF-A0A2V9UCS6-F1
#
_cell.length_a   1.000
_cell.length_b   1.000
_cell.length_c   1.000
_cell.angle_alpha   90.00
_cell.angle_beta   90.00
_cell.angle_gamma   90.00
#
_symmetry.space_group_name_H-M   'P 1'
#
loop_
_entity.id
_entity.type
_entity.pdbx_description
1 polymer ?
#
loop_
_entity_poly.entity_id
_entity_poly.type
_entity_poly.pdbx_seq_one_letter_code
_entity_poly.pdbx_strand_id
1 'polypeptide(L)'
;MARTLTAFVGSLIPALFATLLIAQQKPSATRADSVPTFRSQTRLVLVDVIVEDGKGQFIPGLKAEDFTVKEDGKPQHISGFNLHRYEAPRATPALQLPPNQYTNFTQQESGGAVTIVLLDVLNTPQLEQIYARKAMINFLKRLPPGQRVGLFVLNDHPRLVQAFTSSSDALIAAGKSLGPDVQLRGPAATQALSDPITQALSETFGASRDSLTSPSDSLGPRDVGAASFSAITADNRFRLTLATLNALARAVAGYSGRKNLIWLSGNFPLRLDREFVTNNRAGYGGHFLPEVRETAALLAASQVAVYPVDVKGLGVATDTFAMEDIARETGGRSFTGTNAVDEALLRGLKEGSDYYTLAYSPENHDWKGQYRKLDVKVALKGANLTFRRGYYALEEKPFTGDEAAKALATAMQPLVPVSTMLLIKAQVLPPDSEHKAVRIDYAVDSHDISFADTTDQKKHAAVDFMSVARDHDFKVSGYSTDTVEADFQPTVYQQIMQTGFPAHQELELKPGTYTLRLGVIDRGSQKIGTVDLPITIAATATATK
;
A
#
# COMPACT_ATOMS: atom_id res chain seq x y z
N MET A 1 42.99 -65.62 -48.26
CA MET A 1 44.19 -64.87 -47.82
C MET A 1 44.24 -64.88 -46.30
N ALA A 2 45.40 -64.75 -45.66
CA ALA A 2 45.57 -65.06 -44.22
C ALA A 2 46.49 -64.08 -43.47
N ARG A 3 46.19 -63.87 -42.17
CA ARG A 3 47.03 -63.44 -41.00
C ARG A 3 46.06 -63.11 -39.83
N THR A 4 46.05 -63.79 -38.67
CA THR A 4 46.98 -63.78 -37.49
C THR A 4 47.00 -62.43 -36.74
N LEU A 5 47.02 -62.30 -35.39
CA LEU A 5 47.18 -63.26 -34.28
C LEU A 5 46.73 -62.64 -32.91
N THR A 6 46.53 -63.46 -31.85
CA THR A 6 46.61 -63.15 -30.37
C THR A 6 45.76 -62.01 -29.75
N ALA A 7 44.93 -62.24 -28.71
CA ALA A 7 45.23 -62.40 -27.24
C ALA A 7 45.54 -61.04 -26.54
N PHE A 8 45.36 -60.80 -25.23
CA PHE A 8 45.09 -61.59 -24.00
C PHE A 8 44.62 -60.57 -22.91
N VAL A 9 43.93 -60.81 -21.77
CA VAL A 9 43.30 -61.96 -21.07
C VAL A 9 42.29 -61.42 -20.01
N GLY A 10 41.44 -62.26 -19.40
CA GLY A 10 40.66 -61.92 -18.18
C GLY A 10 39.79 -63.07 -17.67
N SER A 11 40.16 -63.70 -16.54
CA SER A 11 39.59 -65.01 -16.13
C SER A 11 38.56 -64.94 -15.00
N LEU A 12 37.56 -65.81 -15.06
CA LEU A 12 36.64 -66.11 -13.95
C LEU A 12 37.28 -67.08 -12.96
N ILE A 13 36.94 -66.95 -11.68
CA ILE A 13 37.01 -68.04 -10.69
C ILE A 13 35.71 -68.00 -9.85
N PRO A 14 34.88 -69.06 -9.86
CA PRO A 14 33.79 -69.21 -8.91
C PRO A 14 34.26 -69.92 -7.62
N ALA A 15 33.76 -69.49 -6.46
CA ALA A 15 34.00 -70.14 -5.17
C ALA A 15 32.70 -70.21 -4.35
N LEU A 16 32.59 -71.22 -3.48
CA LEU A 16 31.33 -71.65 -2.88
C LEU A 16 31.26 -71.36 -1.36
N PHE A 17 30.04 -71.09 -0.88
CA PHE A 17 29.52 -71.14 0.50
C PHE A 17 30.49 -71.51 1.66
N ALA A 18 30.56 -70.61 2.65
CA ALA A 18 30.38 -70.94 4.08
C ALA A 18 30.02 -69.68 4.88
N THR A 19 29.16 -69.80 5.90
CA THR A 19 28.70 -68.68 6.75
C THR A 19 29.53 -68.51 8.02
N LEU A 20 29.77 -67.26 8.42
CA LEU A 20 30.10 -66.90 9.80
C LEU A 20 29.45 -65.55 10.16
N LEU A 21 28.90 -65.44 11.37
CA LEU A 21 28.31 -64.19 11.86
C LEU A 21 29.41 -63.17 12.18
N ILE A 22 29.37 -62.02 11.51
CA ILE A 22 30.04 -60.79 11.95
C ILE A 22 28.94 -59.84 12.44
N ALA A 23 29.15 -59.25 13.61
CA ALA A 23 28.13 -58.46 14.28
C ALA A 23 27.75 -57.19 13.48
N GLN A 24 26.48 -56.81 13.51
CA GLN A 24 26.02 -55.55 12.93
C GLN A 24 26.58 -54.36 13.72
N GLN A 25 27.71 -53.81 13.28
CA GLN A 25 27.95 -52.39 13.48
C GLN A 25 26.96 -51.63 12.61
N LYS A 26 25.82 -51.24 13.20
CA LYS A 26 25.00 -50.15 12.66
C LYS A 26 25.95 -48.99 12.33
N PRO A 27 25.87 -48.39 11.13
CA PRO A 27 26.43 -47.06 10.93
C PRO A 27 25.83 -46.16 12.00
N SER A 28 26.66 -45.58 12.86
CA SER A 28 26.21 -44.56 13.79
C SER A 28 25.63 -43.43 12.94
N ALA A 29 24.31 -43.30 12.96
CA ALA A 29 23.65 -42.16 12.34
C ALA A 29 24.16 -40.92 13.06
N THR A 30 25.11 -40.22 12.45
CA THR A 30 25.58 -38.92 12.92
C THR A 30 24.35 -38.06 13.04
N ARG A 31 23.94 -37.79 14.28
CA ARG A 31 22.80 -36.93 14.56
C ARG A 31 23.17 -35.59 13.96
N ALA A 32 22.52 -35.22 12.86
CA ALA A 32 22.64 -33.88 12.32
C ALA A 32 22.02 -32.97 13.39
N ASP A 33 22.89 -32.42 14.24
CA ASP A 33 22.46 -31.45 15.24
C ASP A 33 21.85 -30.29 14.47
N SER A 34 20.52 -30.20 14.56
CA SER A 34 19.73 -29.18 13.89
C SER A 34 20.08 -27.85 14.52
N VAL A 35 21.10 -27.18 13.97
CA VAL A 35 21.57 -25.86 14.38
C VAL A 35 20.33 -24.98 14.53
N PRO A 36 20.01 -24.51 15.75
CA PRO A 36 18.79 -23.74 15.97
C PRO A 36 18.83 -22.49 15.11
N THR A 37 18.04 -22.49 14.03
CA THR A 37 17.91 -21.34 13.15
C THR A 37 17.09 -20.28 13.86
N PHE A 38 17.77 -19.46 14.65
CA PHE A 38 17.24 -18.28 15.32
C PHE A 38 16.69 -17.30 14.26
N ARG A 39 15.42 -17.49 13.87
CA ARG A 39 14.66 -16.60 13.00
C ARG A 39 14.34 -15.30 13.74
N SER A 40 15.36 -14.47 13.95
CA SER A 40 15.24 -13.15 14.56
C SER A 40 14.71 -12.13 13.55
N GLN A 41 13.47 -12.33 13.08
CA GLN A 41 12.69 -11.28 12.41
C GLN A 41 12.34 -10.21 13.45
N THR A 42 13.30 -9.31 13.68
CA THR A 42 13.20 -8.25 14.67
C THR A 42 12.29 -7.16 14.14
N ARG A 43 10.97 -7.29 14.37
CA ARG A 43 9.99 -6.25 14.02
C ARG A 43 10.33 -4.94 14.74
N LEU A 44 10.68 -3.91 13.97
CA LEU A 44 10.95 -2.57 14.46
C LEU A 44 9.66 -1.74 14.46
N VAL A 45 9.38 -1.10 15.59
CA VAL A 45 8.29 -0.13 15.72
C VAL A 45 8.87 1.26 15.52
N LEU A 46 8.55 1.86 14.36
CA LEU A 46 8.87 3.24 14.03
C LEU A 46 7.83 4.17 14.65
N VAL A 47 8.26 5.13 15.47
CA VAL A 47 7.43 6.15 16.09
C VAL A 47 7.92 7.52 15.62
N ASP A 48 7.15 8.16 14.75
CA ASP A 48 7.42 9.52 14.29
C ASP A 48 6.91 10.54 15.32
N VAL A 49 7.76 11.50 15.67
CA VAL A 49 7.56 12.47 16.75
C VAL A 49 7.89 13.88 16.26
N ILE A 50 6.87 14.73 16.18
CA ILE A 50 7.05 16.17 16.05
C ILE A 50 7.29 16.74 17.45
N VAL A 51 8.33 17.57 17.60
CA VAL A 51 8.57 18.35 18.83
C VAL A 51 8.45 19.84 18.48
N GLU A 52 7.38 20.49 18.95
CA GLU A 52 7.11 21.92 18.76
C GLU A 52 7.44 22.73 20.04
N ASP A 53 7.84 23.98 19.90
CA ASP A 53 7.89 24.95 21.01
C ASP A 53 6.46 25.47 21.37
N GLY A 54 6.39 26.42 22.31
CA GLY A 54 5.15 27.11 22.67
C GLY A 54 4.55 28.01 21.58
N LYS A 55 5.17 28.10 20.39
CA LYS A 55 4.73 28.91 19.24
C LYS A 55 4.43 28.06 18.00
N GLY A 56 4.55 26.73 18.06
CA GLY A 56 4.41 25.85 16.88
C GLY A 56 5.61 25.87 15.93
N GLN A 57 6.82 26.12 16.46
CA GLN A 57 8.07 25.98 15.72
C GLN A 57 8.74 24.65 16.10
N PHE A 58 9.13 23.87 15.09
CA PHE A 58 9.82 22.59 15.31
C PHE A 58 11.18 22.83 15.99
N ILE A 59 11.55 21.94 16.92
CA ILE A 59 12.79 22.02 17.69
C ILE A 59 13.81 21.01 17.14
N PRO A 60 14.77 21.44 16.28
CA PRO A 60 15.84 20.58 15.77
C PRO A 60 16.95 20.37 16.81
N GLY A 61 17.84 19.40 16.55
CA GLY A 61 19.07 19.20 17.31
C GLY A 61 18.96 18.35 18.58
N LEU A 62 17.78 17.78 18.86
CA LEU A 62 17.62 16.75 19.91
C LEU A 62 18.29 15.45 19.48
N LYS A 63 18.62 14.62 20.47
CA LYS A 63 19.25 13.30 20.33
C LYS A 63 18.35 12.20 20.87
N ALA A 64 18.66 10.94 20.57
CA ALA A 64 17.99 9.78 21.16
C ALA A 64 17.95 9.81 22.71
N GLU A 65 19.01 10.27 23.36
CA GLU A 65 19.12 10.39 24.82
C GLU A 65 18.17 11.43 25.45
N ASP A 66 17.64 12.37 24.65
CA ASP A 66 16.60 13.30 25.12
C ASP A 66 15.22 12.64 25.20
N PHE A 67 14.99 11.49 24.57
CA PHE A 67 13.68 10.85 24.47
C PHE A 67 13.53 9.65 25.41
N THR A 68 12.29 9.42 25.87
CA THR A 68 11.87 8.19 26.53
C THR A 68 10.63 7.65 25.84
N VAL A 69 10.70 6.42 25.34
CA VAL A 69 9.56 5.68 24.77
C VAL A 69 9.11 4.63 25.77
N LYS A 70 7.79 4.47 25.91
CA LYS A 70 7.16 3.39 26.66
C LYS A 70 6.09 2.69 25.84
N GLU A 71 6.05 1.36 25.93
CA GLU A 71 4.98 0.49 25.43
C GLU A 71 4.21 -0.05 26.64
N ASP A 72 2.90 0.21 26.70
CA ASP A 72 2.02 -0.22 27.80
C ASP A 72 2.58 0.11 29.22
N GLY A 73 3.31 1.23 29.31
CA GLY A 73 3.96 1.73 30.51
C GLY A 73 5.39 1.22 30.75
N LYS A 74 5.81 0.12 30.10
CA LYS A 74 7.18 -0.41 30.14
C LYS A 74 8.12 0.47 29.30
N PRO A 75 9.28 0.92 29.81
CA PRO A 75 10.30 1.57 28.98
C PRO A 75 10.73 0.67 27.82
N GLN A 76 11.03 1.24 26.66
CA GLN A 76 11.58 0.51 25.50
C GLN A 76 12.90 1.15 25.05
N HIS A 77 13.86 0.34 24.61
CA HIS A 77 15.17 0.82 24.19
C HIS A 77 15.14 1.33 22.74
N ILE A 78 15.46 2.61 22.55
CA ILE A 78 15.54 3.24 21.23
C ILE A 78 16.80 2.70 20.50
N SER A 79 16.60 1.77 19.57
CA SER A 79 17.64 1.11 18.78
C SER A 79 17.98 1.85 17.48
N GLY A 80 17.19 2.85 17.09
CA GLY A 80 17.46 3.72 15.94
C GLY A 80 16.84 5.10 16.12
N PHE A 81 17.51 6.13 15.59
CA PHE A 81 17.13 7.53 15.74
C PHE A 81 17.51 8.31 14.49
N ASN A 82 16.53 8.95 13.84
CA ASN A 82 16.76 9.83 12.69
C ASN A 82 16.04 11.17 12.89
N LEU A 83 16.72 12.26 12.53
CA LEU A 83 16.09 13.57 12.34
C LEU A 83 15.73 13.72 10.86
N HIS A 84 14.44 13.79 10.57
CA HIS A 84 13.91 14.16 9.26
C HIS A 84 13.61 15.66 9.25
N ARG A 85 14.11 16.35 8.23
CA ARG A 85 13.75 17.74 7.93
C ARG A 85 13.34 17.86 6.47
N TYR A 86 12.60 18.90 6.17
CA TYR A 86 12.47 19.36 4.80
C TYR A 86 13.79 19.95 4.31
N GLU A 87 14.43 19.24 3.38
CA GLU A 87 15.46 19.81 2.51
C GLU A 87 14.87 19.89 1.10
N ALA A 88 15.10 21.02 0.41
CA ALA A 88 14.54 21.20 -0.92
C ALA A 88 15.17 20.18 -1.89
N PRO A 89 14.38 19.37 -2.61
CA PRO A 89 14.89 18.31 -3.46
C PRO A 89 15.87 18.86 -4.50
N ARG A 90 17.06 18.26 -4.53
CA ARG A 90 18.04 18.54 -5.58
C ARG A 90 17.54 17.91 -6.88
N ALA A 91 17.65 18.64 -7.99
CA ALA A 91 17.28 18.16 -9.30
C ALA A 91 18.16 16.97 -9.71
N THR A 92 17.67 15.76 -9.46
CA THR A 92 18.27 14.52 -9.95
C THR A 92 17.96 14.38 -11.44
N PRO A 93 18.93 14.02 -12.30
CA PRO A 93 18.63 13.71 -13.70
C PRO A 93 17.55 12.64 -13.80
N ALA A 94 16.58 12.81 -14.71
CA ALA A 94 15.54 11.82 -14.92
C ALA A 94 16.17 10.49 -15.39
N LEU A 95 15.74 9.38 -14.79
CA LEU A 95 16.23 8.04 -15.10
C LEU A 95 15.94 7.71 -16.58
N GLN A 96 17.01 7.60 -17.38
CA GLN A 96 16.90 7.19 -18.77
C GLN A 96 16.87 5.66 -18.86
N LEU A 97 15.74 5.12 -19.31
CA LEU A 97 15.57 3.70 -19.57
C LEU A 97 15.79 3.40 -21.07
N PRO A 98 16.25 2.19 -21.42
CA PRO A 98 16.22 1.72 -22.81
C PRO A 98 14.80 1.74 -23.41
N PRO A 99 14.66 1.75 -24.74
CA PRO A 99 13.36 1.66 -25.40
C PRO A 99 12.53 0.47 -24.89
N ASN A 100 11.23 0.70 -24.73
CA ASN A 100 10.27 -0.29 -24.25
C ASN A 100 10.54 -0.86 -22.83
N GLN A 101 11.47 -0.27 -22.06
CA GLN A 101 11.70 -0.63 -20.65
C GLN A 101 11.08 0.39 -19.70
N TYR A 102 10.44 -0.13 -18.64
CA TYR A 102 9.69 0.64 -17.66
C TYR A 102 10.01 0.18 -16.25
N THR A 103 9.94 1.08 -15.28
CA THR A 103 10.09 0.75 -13.85
C THR A 103 9.25 1.69 -12.99
N ASN A 104 8.79 1.18 -11.84
CA ASN A 104 8.23 2.01 -10.77
C ASN A 104 9.29 2.63 -9.85
N PHE A 105 10.57 2.28 -10.01
CA PHE A 105 11.66 2.90 -9.27
C PHE A 105 11.77 4.39 -9.62
N THR A 106 11.20 5.24 -8.77
CA THR A 106 11.49 6.68 -8.81
C THR A 106 12.88 6.89 -8.24
N GLN A 107 13.83 7.31 -9.07
CA GLN A 107 15.17 7.70 -8.60
C GLN A 107 15.01 8.84 -7.58
N GLN A 108 15.30 8.53 -6.32
CA GLN A 108 14.75 9.23 -5.16
C GLN A 108 15.24 10.69 -5.09
N GLU A 109 14.36 11.64 -5.43
CA GLU A 109 14.56 13.06 -5.09
C GLU A 109 14.84 13.15 -3.60
N SER A 110 16.06 13.58 -3.25
CA SER A 110 16.58 13.44 -1.89
C SER A 110 15.99 14.54 -0.99
N GLY A 111 15.15 14.13 -0.04
CA GLY A 111 14.53 15.00 0.97
C GLY A 111 13.08 15.39 0.63
N GLY A 112 12.16 15.09 1.54
CA GLY A 112 10.76 15.54 1.47
C GLY A 112 9.73 14.45 1.77
N ALA A 113 8.85 14.70 2.74
CA ALA A 113 7.65 13.91 2.97
C ALA A 113 6.63 14.15 1.84
N VAL A 114 6.13 13.10 1.18
CA VAL A 114 5.07 13.29 0.16
C VAL A 114 3.72 13.54 0.82
N THR A 115 2.96 14.50 0.29
CA THR A 115 1.71 14.97 0.87
C THR A 115 0.53 14.72 -0.06
N ILE A 116 -0.41 13.91 0.41
CA ILE A 116 -1.71 13.67 -0.22
C ILE A 116 -2.65 14.79 0.22
N VAL A 117 -3.31 15.45 -0.72
CA VAL A 117 -4.47 16.29 -0.44
C VAL A 117 -5.71 15.58 -0.98
N LEU A 118 -6.59 15.17 -0.08
CA LEU A 118 -7.84 14.46 -0.37
C LEU A 118 -9.02 15.43 -0.18
N LEU A 119 -9.63 15.84 -1.30
CA LEU A 119 -10.87 16.62 -1.30
C LEU A 119 -12.06 15.69 -1.18
N ASP A 120 -12.74 15.72 -0.03
CA ASP A 120 -13.95 14.94 0.20
C ASP A 120 -15.17 15.63 -0.43
N VAL A 121 -15.78 14.94 -1.38
CA VAL A 121 -17.02 15.29 -2.08
C VAL A 121 -18.16 14.34 -1.67
N LEU A 122 -17.80 13.15 -1.17
CA LEU A 122 -18.72 12.09 -0.76
C LEU A 122 -19.48 12.45 0.53
N ASN A 123 -18.80 13.07 1.49
CA ASN A 123 -19.30 13.38 2.82
C ASN A 123 -19.49 14.88 3.08
N THR A 124 -18.95 15.75 2.21
CA THR A 124 -19.06 17.22 2.29
C THR A 124 -20.26 17.74 1.48
N PRO A 125 -21.10 18.67 1.99
CA PRO A 125 -22.17 19.27 1.20
C PRO A 125 -21.64 20.28 0.15
N GLN A 126 -22.48 20.60 -0.84
CA GLN A 126 -22.04 21.25 -2.09
C GLN A 126 -21.45 22.66 -1.89
N LEU A 127 -21.90 23.41 -0.87
CA LEU A 127 -21.44 24.77 -0.61
C LEU A 127 -20.03 24.76 0.02
N GLU A 128 -19.83 23.86 0.97
CA GLU A 128 -18.58 23.61 1.68
C GLU A 128 -17.52 23.04 0.73
N GLN A 129 -17.90 22.21 -0.25
CA GLN A 129 -16.99 21.76 -1.33
C GLN A 129 -16.39 22.93 -2.13
N ILE A 130 -17.18 23.96 -2.44
CA ILE A 130 -16.72 25.15 -3.18
C ILE A 130 -15.69 25.93 -2.35
N TYR A 131 -15.93 26.06 -1.05
CA TYR A 131 -15.00 26.69 -0.11
C TYR A 131 -13.72 25.85 0.08
N ALA A 132 -13.84 24.54 0.29
CA ALA A 132 -12.73 23.59 0.40
C ALA A 132 -11.79 23.65 -0.82
N ARG A 133 -12.35 23.60 -2.04
CA ARG A 133 -11.58 23.76 -3.28
C ARG A 133 -10.90 25.13 -3.37
N LYS A 134 -11.56 26.21 -2.96
CA LYS A 134 -10.97 27.56 -2.97
C LYS A 134 -9.79 27.66 -1.99
N ALA A 135 -9.93 27.10 -0.79
CA ALA A 135 -8.86 27.04 0.20
C ALA A 135 -7.69 26.17 -0.29
N MET A 136 -7.98 24.98 -0.85
CA MET A 136 -6.97 24.12 -1.48
C MET A 136 -6.20 24.87 -2.59
N ILE A 137 -6.87 25.52 -3.54
CA ILE A 137 -6.21 26.29 -4.61
C ILE A 137 -5.35 27.43 -4.04
N ASN A 138 -5.71 28.01 -2.89
CA ASN A 138 -4.89 29.03 -2.23
C ASN A 138 -3.67 28.43 -1.51
N PHE A 139 -3.82 27.28 -0.84
CA PHE A 139 -2.71 26.49 -0.30
C PHE A 139 -1.69 26.11 -1.39
N LEU A 140 -2.17 25.65 -2.56
CA LEU A 140 -1.29 25.22 -3.67
C LEU A 140 -0.44 26.37 -4.26
N LYS A 141 -0.92 27.63 -4.17
CA LYS A 141 -0.11 28.83 -4.51
C LYS A 141 0.94 29.18 -3.45
N ARG A 142 0.82 28.62 -2.25
CA ARG A 142 1.64 28.94 -1.06
C ARG A 142 2.61 27.79 -0.70
N LEU A 143 2.73 26.77 -1.55
CA LEU A 143 3.64 25.64 -1.33
C LEU A 143 5.11 26.09 -1.32
N PRO A 144 5.91 25.65 -0.32
CA PRO A 144 7.36 25.75 -0.37
C PRO A 144 7.93 25.07 -1.62
N PRO A 145 8.91 25.68 -2.33
CA PRO A 145 9.46 25.11 -3.57
C PRO A 145 10.06 23.71 -3.35
N GLY A 146 9.55 22.72 -4.08
CA GLY A 146 9.96 21.32 -3.99
C GLY A 146 9.04 20.38 -3.18
N GLN A 147 8.02 20.91 -2.49
CA GLN A 147 7.06 20.07 -1.76
C GLN A 147 6.27 19.18 -2.72
N ARG A 148 6.42 17.85 -2.57
CA ARG A 148 5.79 16.86 -3.45
C ARG A 148 4.35 16.59 -3.02
N VAL A 149 3.40 17.16 -3.75
CA VAL A 149 1.96 17.04 -3.46
C VAL A 149 1.26 16.20 -4.53
N GLY A 150 0.32 15.35 -4.10
CA GLY A 150 -0.63 14.65 -4.97
C GLY A 150 -2.07 15.06 -4.63
N LEU A 151 -2.91 15.28 -5.65
CA LEU A 151 -4.30 15.72 -5.46
C LEU A 151 -5.28 14.60 -5.76
N PHE A 152 -6.24 14.40 -4.87
CA PHE A 152 -7.23 13.32 -4.94
C PHE A 152 -8.62 13.84 -4.59
N VAL A 153 -9.65 13.17 -5.11
CA VAL A 153 -11.06 13.36 -4.77
C VAL A 153 -11.61 12.07 -4.18
N LEU A 154 -12.25 12.17 -3.02
CA LEU A 154 -13.11 11.14 -2.46
C LEU A 154 -14.56 11.44 -2.83
N ASN A 155 -15.09 10.63 -3.73
CA ASN A 155 -16.46 10.62 -4.24
C ASN A 155 -16.93 9.15 -4.29
N ASP A 156 -17.89 8.82 -5.16
CA ASP A 156 -18.33 7.43 -5.39
C ASP A 156 -17.38 6.60 -6.28
N HIS A 157 -16.39 7.24 -6.90
CA HIS A 157 -15.35 6.62 -7.75
C HIS A 157 -13.98 7.30 -7.50
N PRO A 158 -13.29 6.97 -6.38
CA PRO A 158 -12.14 7.73 -5.87
C PRO A 158 -11.05 7.98 -6.92
N ARG A 159 -10.63 9.24 -7.05
CA ARG A 159 -9.87 9.71 -8.22
C ARG A 159 -8.64 10.54 -7.84
N LEU A 160 -7.45 10.13 -8.31
CA LEU A 160 -6.31 11.04 -8.46
C LEU A 160 -6.60 12.06 -9.58
N VAL A 161 -6.33 13.31 -9.26
CA VAL A 161 -6.48 14.48 -10.14
C VAL A 161 -5.10 14.92 -10.64
N GLN A 162 -4.06 14.78 -9.81
CA GLN A 162 -2.67 15.09 -10.14
C GLN A 162 -1.73 14.18 -9.35
N ALA A 163 -0.91 13.39 -10.06
CA ALA A 163 0.16 12.57 -9.49
C ALA A 163 1.19 13.41 -8.72
N PHE A 164 1.88 12.81 -7.74
CA PHE A 164 2.86 13.47 -6.89
C PHE A 164 3.88 14.29 -7.68
N THR A 165 3.81 15.62 -7.55
CA THR A 165 4.70 16.56 -8.24
C THR A 165 5.11 17.71 -7.31
N SER A 166 6.28 18.27 -7.57
CA SER A 166 6.78 19.52 -7.00
C SER A 166 6.35 20.76 -7.81
N SER A 167 5.65 20.58 -8.94
CA SER A 167 5.17 21.67 -9.79
C SER A 167 3.87 22.29 -9.27
N SER A 168 3.98 23.42 -8.59
CA SER A 168 2.83 24.22 -8.12
C SER A 168 1.88 24.60 -9.26
N ASP A 169 2.38 24.88 -10.48
CA ASP A 169 1.52 25.25 -11.61
C ASP A 169 0.66 24.08 -12.10
N ALA A 170 1.22 22.87 -12.17
CA ALA A 170 0.46 21.66 -12.48
C ALA A 170 -0.62 21.38 -11.42
N LEU A 171 -0.25 21.51 -10.14
CA LEU A 171 -1.17 21.37 -9.01
C LEU A 171 -2.29 22.43 -9.03
N ILE A 172 -1.97 23.69 -9.33
CA ILE A 172 -2.96 24.77 -9.44
C ILE A 172 -3.88 24.55 -10.66
N ALA A 173 -3.36 24.04 -11.78
CA ALA A 173 -4.17 23.69 -12.95
C ALA A 173 -5.14 22.54 -12.65
N ALA A 174 -4.66 21.47 -12.01
CA ALA A 174 -5.49 20.34 -11.56
C ALA A 174 -6.50 20.73 -10.48
N GLY A 175 -6.12 21.60 -9.54
CA GLY A 175 -7.06 22.15 -8.55
C GLY A 175 -8.18 22.98 -9.18
N LYS A 176 -7.89 23.71 -10.26
CA LYS A 176 -8.88 24.49 -11.05
C LYS A 176 -9.80 23.60 -11.89
N SER A 177 -9.33 22.47 -12.42
CA SER A 177 -10.15 21.60 -13.30
C SER A 177 -11.26 20.85 -12.54
N LEU A 178 -11.20 20.80 -11.21
CA LEU A 178 -12.29 20.36 -10.33
C LEU A 178 -13.42 21.40 -10.22
N GLY A 179 -13.89 21.95 -11.34
CA GLY A 179 -14.84 23.06 -11.40
C GLY A 179 -16.19 22.80 -10.69
N PRO A 180 -16.97 23.85 -10.38
CA PRO A 180 -18.25 23.70 -9.65
C PRO A 180 -19.29 22.88 -10.42
N ASP A 181 -19.27 22.94 -11.74
CA ASP A 181 -20.22 22.27 -12.64
C ASP A 181 -19.74 20.88 -13.09
N VAL A 182 -18.55 20.45 -12.66
CA VAL A 182 -18.12 19.06 -12.85
C VAL A 182 -19.05 18.19 -12.02
N GLN A 183 -19.77 17.27 -12.67
CA GLN A 183 -20.45 16.19 -11.96
C GLN A 183 -19.39 15.27 -11.36
N LEU A 184 -18.98 15.58 -10.14
CA LEU A 184 -18.01 14.81 -9.36
C LEU A 184 -18.60 13.48 -8.84
N ARG A 185 -19.78 13.09 -9.33
CA ARG A 185 -20.38 11.76 -9.17
C ARG A 185 -20.09 10.95 -10.43
N GLY A 186 -19.50 9.77 -10.28
CA GLY A 186 -19.40 8.80 -11.35
C GLY A 186 -20.69 7.99 -11.51
N PRO A 187 -20.67 6.92 -12.33
CA PRO A 187 -21.79 6.00 -12.44
C PRO A 187 -21.76 4.98 -11.29
N ALA A 188 -22.32 5.35 -10.13
CA ALA A 188 -22.70 4.48 -8.99
C ALA A 188 -21.74 3.31 -8.62
N ALA A 189 -21.13 3.38 -7.42
CA ALA A 189 -20.10 2.45 -6.91
C ALA A 189 -20.34 0.94 -7.08
N THR A 190 -21.58 0.45 -7.23
CA THR A 190 -21.89 -0.94 -7.61
C THR A 190 -21.24 -1.38 -8.93
N GLN A 191 -20.96 -0.46 -9.86
CA GLN A 191 -20.28 -0.78 -11.12
C GLN A 191 -18.76 -0.97 -10.94
N ALA A 192 -18.11 -0.25 -10.03
CA ALA A 192 -16.67 -0.42 -9.77
C ALA A 192 -16.34 -1.77 -9.11
N LEU A 193 -17.26 -2.31 -8.30
CA LEU A 193 -17.13 -3.64 -7.69
C LEU A 193 -17.66 -4.78 -8.58
N SER A 194 -18.19 -4.47 -9.76
CA SER A 194 -18.53 -5.44 -10.83
C SER A 194 -17.68 -5.23 -12.10
N ASP A 195 -16.52 -4.58 -11.94
CA ASP A 195 -15.46 -4.48 -12.95
C ASP A 195 -15.03 -5.89 -13.41
N PRO A 196 -14.93 -6.17 -14.73
CA PRO A 196 -14.37 -7.41 -15.26
C PRO A 196 -13.01 -7.79 -14.65
N ILE A 197 -12.21 -6.83 -14.18
CA ILE A 197 -10.99 -7.07 -13.40
C ILE A 197 -11.29 -7.86 -12.12
N THR A 198 -12.26 -7.42 -11.32
CA THR A 198 -12.64 -8.06 -10.06
C THR A 198 -13.23 -9.45 -10.30
N GLN A 199 -13.97 -9.64 -11.40
CA GLN A 199 -14.45 -10.97 -11.81
C GLN A 199 -13.30 -11.88 -12.24
N ALA A 200 -12.42 -11.43 -13.14
CA ALA A 200 -11.29 -12.22 -13.62
C ALA A 200 -10.35 -12.63 -12.49
N LEU A 201 -10.03 -11.70 -11.58
CA LEU A 201 -9.25 -11.98 -10.39
C LEU A 201 -9.94 -12.99 -9.46
N SER A 202 -11.27 -12.98 -9.39
CA SER A 202 -12.03 -14.01 -8.65
C SER A 202 -11.94 -15.38 -9.33
N GLU A 203 -11.96 -15.44 -10.65
CA GLU A 203 -11.95 -16.67 -11.44
C GLU A 203 -10.54 -17.29 -11.57
N THR A 204 -9.50 -16.47 -11.62
CA THR A 204 -8.09 -16.92 -11.70
C THR A 204 -7.50 -17.31 -10.34
N PHE A 205 -7.73 -16.52 -9.29
CA PHE A 205 -7.06 -16.71 -7.98
C PHE A 205 -7.90 -17.49 -6.96
N GLY A 206 -9.03 -18.08 -7.39
CA GLY A 206 -9.80 -19.08 -6.63
C GLY A 206 -10.88 -18.53 -5.69
N ALA A 207 -11.34 -17.29 -5.90
CA ALA A 207 -12.17 -16.61 -4.92
C ALA A 207 -13.56 -17.24 -4.73
N SER A 208 -13.83 -17.67 -3.50
CA SER A 208 -15.13 -18.21 -3.11
C SER A 208 -16.18 -17.09 -3.11
N ARG A 209 -17.19 -17.24 -3.99
CA ARG A 209 -18.23 -16.22 -4.26
C ARG A 209 -19.04 -15.78 -3.04
N ASP A 210 -19.08 -16.59 -1.99
CA ASP A 210 -19.88 -16.44 -0.78
C ASP A 210 -19.57 -15.18 0.07
N SER A 211 -18.54 -14.41 -0.27
CA SER A 211 -18.13 -13.20 0.47
C SER A 211 -18.55 -11.86 -0.16
N LEU A 212 -19.22 -11.87 -1.33
CA LEU A 212 -19.68 -10.64 -2.01
C LEU A 212 -21.19 -10.60 -2.32
N THR A 213 -21.93 -11.68 -2.07
CA THR A 213 -23.40 -11.66 -2.11
C THR A 213 -23.96 -11.03 -0.83
N SER A 214 -24.43 -9.79 -0.92
CA SER A 214 -25.32 -9.22 0.10
C SER A 214 -26.48 -10.19 0.40
N PRO A 215 -26.96 -10.31 1.65
CA PRO A 215 -28.23 -10.97 1.93
C PRO A 215 -29.34 -10.24 1.19
N SER A 216 -29.84 -10.84 0.10
CA SER A 216 -31.01 -10.35 -0.62
C SER A 216 -32.28 -10.77 0.12
N ASP A 217 -32.38 -10.38 1.40
CA ASP A 217 -33.55 -10.62 2.23
C ASP A 217 -34.76 -9.96 1.58
N SER A 218 -35.79 -10.78 1.35
CA SER A 218 -36.94 -10.43 0.52
C SER A 218 -37.91 -9.49 1.25
N LEU A 219 -37.50 -8.24 1.45
CA LEU A 219 -38.37 -7.17 1.91
C LEU A 219 -39.33 -6.76 0.78
N GLY A 220 -40.55 -7.28 0.85
CA GLY A 220 -41.65 -6.85 -0.01
C GLY A 220 -41.98 -5.36 0.15
N PRO A 221 -42.71 -4.75 -0.81
CA PRO A 221 -42.87 -3.29 -0.89
C PRO A 221 -43.79 -2.73 0.21
N ARG A 222 -43.21 -2.46 1.39
CA ARG A 222 -43.81 -1.69 2.48
C ARG A 222 -42.78 -0.77 3.14
N ASP A 223 -43.06 0.52 3.10
CA ASP A 223 -42.56 1.56 4.03
C ASP A 223 -41.04 1.68 4.23
N VAL A 224 -40.27 1.72 3.12
CA VAL A 224 -38.88 2.21 3.13
C VAL A 224 -38.87 3.74 3.32
N GLY A 225 -39.10 4.18 4.56
CA GLY A 225 -39.10 5.60 4.94
C GLY A 225 -37.74 6.28 4.73
N ALA A 226 -37.74 7.62 4.67
CA ALA A 226 -36.54 8.42 4.39
C ALA A 226 -35.37 8.16 5.37
N ALA A 227 -35.66 7.77 6.61
CA ALA A 227 -34.65 7.38 7.61
C ALA A 227 -33.91 6.08 7.23
N SER A 228 -34.58 5.12 6.59
CA SER A 228 -33.96 3.88 6.10
C SER A 228 -33.05 4.18 4.90
N PHE A 229 -33.51 5.05 3.99
CA PHE A 229 -32.72 5.45 2.81
C PHE A 229 -31.47 6.26 3.19
N SER A 230 -31.56 7.17 4.16
CA SER A 230 -30.40 7.94 4.65
C SER A 230 -29.40 7.04 5.40
N ALA A 231 -29.87 6.07 6.19
CA ALA A 231 -29.01 5.09 6.86
C ALA A 231 -28.22 4.21 5.86
N ILE A 232 -28.88 3.65 4.85
CA ILE A 232 -28.22 2.87 3.77
C ILE A 232 -27.20 3.73 3.01
N THR A 233 -27.57 4.99 2.72
CA THR A 233 -26.67 5.94 2.05
C THR A 233 -25.43 6.26 2.89
N ALA A 234 -25.57 6.40 4.21
CA ALA A 234 -24.45 6.66 5.12
C ALA A 234 -23.50 5.46 5.24
N ASP A 235 -24.04 4.24 5.37
CA ASP A 235 -23.25 3.01 5.50
C ASP A 235 -22.33 2.77 4.30
N ASN A 236 -22.86 2.95 3.09
CA ASN A 236 -22.08 2.84 1.85
C ASN A 236 -20.96 3.89 1.77
N ARG A 237 -21.20 5.13 2.21
CA ARG A 237 -20.18 6.20 2.22
C ARG A 237 -19.08 5.94 3.23
N PHE A 238 -19.45 5.48 4.42
CA PHE A 238 -18.52 5.06 5.47
C PHE A 238 -17.56 3.97 4.94
N ARG A 239 -18.11 2.88 4.40
CA ARG A 239 -17.32 1.77 3.82
C ARG A 239 -16.41 2.22 2.68
N LEU A 240 -16.92 3.01 1.73
CA LEU A 240 -16.14 3.49 0.60
C LEU A 240 -15.00 4.44 1.02
N THR A 241 -15.24 5.27 2.04
CA THR A 241 -14.20 6.14 2.60
C THR A 241 -13.07 5.31 3.22
N LEU A 242 -13.39 4.32 4.07
CA LEU A 242 -12.38 3.44 4.65
C LEU A 242 -11.61 2.65 3.58
N ALA A 243 -12.30 2.10 2.57
CA ALA A 243 -11.66 1.44 1.44
C ALA A 243 -10.70 2.37 0.68
N THR A 244 -11.08 3.65 0.49
CA THR A 244 -10.22 4.67 -0.13
C THR A 244 -8.98 4.97 0.72
N LEU A 245 -9.14 5.12 2.04
CA LEU A 245 -8.03 5.34 2.97
C LEU A 245 -7.06 4.14 2.98
N ASN A 246 -7.58 2.91 2.94
CA ASN A 246 -6.79 1.68 2.87
C ASN A 246 -6.05 1.52 1.53
N ALA A 247 -6.69 1.89 0.42
CA ALA A 247 -6.06 1.91 -0.90
C ALA A 247 -4.92 2.94 -0.96
N LEU A 248 -5.15 4.16 -0.45
CA LEU A 248 -4.12 5.20 -0.35
C LEU A 248 -2.95 4.76 0.54
N ALA A 249 -3.23 4.18 1.72
CA ALA A 249 -2.20 3.69 2.64
C ALA A 249 -1.26 2.68 1.96
N ARG A 250 -1.82 1.65 1.31
CA ARG A 250 -1.06 0.64 0.56
C ARG A 250 -0.26 1.26 -0.58
N ALA A 251 -0.89 2.09 -1.41
CA ALA A 251 -0.25 2.69 -2.58
C ALA A 251 0.91 3.63 -2.24
N VAL A 252 0.89 4.28 -1.05
CA VAL A 252 2.01 5.14 -0.60
C VAL A 252 2.95 4.49 0.42
N ALA A 253 2.72 3.25 0.84
CA ALA A 253 3.57 2.57 1.81
C ALA A 253 5.01 2.36 1.31
N GLY A 254 5.21 2.27 -0.01
CA GLY A 254 6.54 2.19 -0.64
C GLY A 254 7.30 3.53 -0.70
N TYR A 255 6.69 4.65 -0.34
CA TYR A 255 7.34 5.96 -0.31
C TYR A 255 8.07 6.16 1.01
N SER A 256 9.38 6.43 0.95
CA SER A 256 10.27 6.53 2.10
C SER A 256 9.85 7.55 3.16
N GLY A 257 9.88 7.17 4.44
CA GLY A 257 9.62 8.06 5.57
C GLY A 257 8.13 8.33 5.81
N ARG A 258 7.83 9.38 6.57
CA ARG A 258 6.47 9.79 6.90
C ARG A 258 5.76 10.44 5.71
N LYS A 259 4.48 10.12 5.55
CA LYS A 259 3.55 10.67 4.56
C LYS A 259 2.43 11.42 5.26
N ASN A 260 1.87 12.42 4.57
CA ASN A 260 0.83 13.27 5.12
C ASN A 260 -0.44 13.10 4.30
N LEU A 261 -1.57 12.84 4.96
CA LEU A 261 -2.89 12.79 4.32
C LEU A 261 -3.74 13.94 4.84
N ILE A 262 -3.72 15.07 4.13
CA ILE A 262 -4.56 16.23 4.45
C ILE A 262 -5.94 16.01 3.81
N TRP A 263 -6.93 15.75 4.65
CA TRP A 263 -8.28 15.34 4.24
C TRP A 263 -9.28 16.46 4.51
N LEU A 264 -9.66 17.18 3.46
CA LEU A 264 -10.63 18.27 3.53
C LEU A 264 -12.04 17.68 3.49
N SER A 265 -12.76 17.69 4.61
CA SER A 265 -14.11 17.10 4.69
C SER A 265 -15.06 17.87 5.58
N GLY A 266 -16.33 17.94 5.17
CA GLY A 266 -17.40 18.53 5.97
C GLY A 266 -17.90 17.61 7.08
N ASN A 267 -17.73 16.29 6.97
CA ASN A 267 -18.07 15.34 8.02
C ASN A 267 -17.44 13.97 7.73
N PHE A 268 -17.29 13.12 8.76
CA PHE A 268 -17.15 11.68 8.55
C PHE A 268 -18.32 10.94 9.20
N PRO A 269 -19.19 10.24 8.44
CA PRO A 269 -20.37 9.59 8.99
C PRO A 269 -19.99 8.30 9.75
N LEU A 270 -19.73 8.40 11.06
CA LEU A 270 -19.76 7.23 11.92
C LEU A 270 -21.20 6.76 12.15
N ARG A 271 -21.35 5.43 12.17
CA ARG A 271 -22.38 4.78 12.96
C ARG A 271 -21.87 4.69 14.40
N LEU A 272 -22.27 5.65 15.25
CA LEU A 272 -22.32 5.37 16.68
C LEU A 272 -23.30 4.22 16.89
N ASP A 273 -22.94 3.22 17.69
CA ASP A 273 -23.88 2.17 18.04
C ASP A 273 -24.98 2.71 18.98
N ARG A 274 -26.04 1.92 19.15
CA ARG A 274 -27.25 2.37 19.85
C ARG A 274 -27.14 2.30 21.38
N GLU A 275 -26.08 1.69 21.92
CA GLU A 275 -25.77 1.64 23.35
C GLU A 275 -24.78 2.75 23.75
N PHE A 276 -23.90 3.18 22.84
CA PHE A 276 -22.95 4.26 23.06
C PHE A 276 -23.64 5.58 23.45
N VAL A 277 -24.72 5.92 22.75
CA VAL A 277 -25.52 7.14 22.98
C VAL A 277 -26.24 7.15 24.34
N THR A 278 -26.57 5.97 24.90
CA THR A 278 -27.28 5.85 26.18
C THR A 278 -26.34 5.72 27.37
N ASN A 279 -25.22 4.99 27.25
CA ASN A 279 -24.52 4.44 28.41
C ASN A 279 -23.12 4.99 28.72
N ASN A 280 -22.46 5.81 27.87
CA ASN A 280 -21.12 6.30 28.26
C ASN A 280 -20.71 7.71 27.77
N ARG A 281 -20.68 8.67 28.70
CA ARG A 281 -20.01 9.99 28.54
C ARG A 281 -18.60 10.06 29.15
N ALA A 282 -18.05 8.93 29.61
CA ALA A 282 -16.81 8.88 30.39
C ALA A 282 -15.91 7.70 29.97
N GLY A 283 -15.34 7.74 28.75
CA GLY A 283 -14.43 6.69 28.29
C GLY A 283 -13.78 6.90 26.93
N TYR A 284 -12.77 7.78 26.84
CA TYR A 284 -11.85 7.79 25.69
C TYR A 284 -11.08 6.45 25.63
N GLY A 285 -11.58 5.53 24.80
CA GLY A 285 -11.11 4.14 24.70
C GLY A 285 -12.20 3.09 24.47
N GLY A 286 -13.48 3.46 24.61
CA GLY A 286 -14.60 2.55 24.36
C GLY A 286 -14.90 2.31 22.87
N HIS A 287 -14.71 1.07 22.42
CA HIS A 287 -15.40 0.45 21.27
C HIS A 287 -15.44 1.25 19.94
N PHE A 288 -14.26 1.55 19.40
CA PHE A 288 -14.10 1.75 17.95
C PHE A 288 -14.70 0.58 17.15
N LEU A 289 -15.49 0.90 16.11
CA LEU A 289 -15.78 -0.02 15.00
C LEU A 289 -14.46 -0.62 14.47
N PRO A 290 -14.34 -1.97 14.37
CA PRO A 290 -13.10 -2.64 13.95
C PRO A 290 -12.52 -2.12 12.63
N GLU A 291 -13.36 -1.77 11.68
CA GLU A 291 -12.96 -1.37 10.33
C GLU A 291 -12.22 -0.02 10.31
N VAL A 292 -12.62 0.93 11.15
CA VAL A 292 -11.94 2.25 11.27
C VAL A 292 -10.60 2.08 11.99
N ARG A 293 -10.57 1.19 12.98
CA ARG A 293 -9.39 0.83 13.77
C ARG A 293 -8.33 0.13 12.91
N GLU A 294 -8.74 -0.83 12.08
CA GLU A 294 -7.89 -1.48 11.08
C GLU A 294 -7.37 -0.48 10.05
N THR A 295 -8.24 0.44 9.60
CA THR A 295 -7.86 1.51 8.67
C THR A 295 -6.80 2.45 9.27
N ALA A 296 -6.99 2.88 10.51
CA ALA A 296 -6.00 3.69 11.23
C ALA A 296 -4.70 2.91 11.50
N ALA A 297 -4.78 1.62 11.80
CA ALA A 297 -3.62 0.75 11.98
C ALA A 297 -2.81 0.59 10.68
N LEU A 298 -3.49 0.39 9.54
CA LEU A 298 -2.85 0.28 8.23
C LEU A 298 -2.19 1.61 7.82
N LEU A 299 -2.89 2.74 7.97
CA LEU A 299 -2.32 4.08 7.77
C LEU A 299 -1.07 4.30 8.65
N ALA A 300 -1.13 3.96 9.95
CA ALA A 300 -0.02 4.12 10.87
C ALA A 300 1.16 3.18 10.57
N ALA A 301 0.91 1.94 10.11
CA ALA A 301 1.92 0.99 9.67
C ALA A 301 2.59 1.45 8.37
N SER A 302 1.81 1.97 7.41
CA SER A 302 2.30 2.62 6.19
C SER A 302 2.94 4.00 6.42
N GLN A 303 3.17 4.43 7.67
CA GLN A 303 3.64 5.77 8.07
C GLN A 303 2.90 6.91 7.34
N VAL A 304 1.55 6.88 7.34
CA VAL A 304 0.68 7.95 6.84
C VAL A 304 0.00 8.65 8.01
N ALA A 305 0.45 9.86 8.36
CA ALA A 305 -0.19 10.71 9.36
C ALA A 305 -1.40 11.44 8.73
N VAL A 306 -2.59 11.29 9.31
CA VAL A 306 -3.81 11.93 8.79
C VAL A 306 -4.03 13.28 9.45
N TYR A 307 -4.32 14.28 8.62
CA TYR A 307 -4.64 15.65 9.00
C TYR A 307 -6.03 16.02 8.45
N PRO A 308 -7.12 15.62 9.14
CA PRO A 308 -8.47 16.02 8.76
C PRO A 308 -8.67 17.52 8.98
N VAL A 309 -9.25 18.20 8.00
CA VAL A 309 -9.56 19.63 8.04
C VAL A 309 -11.06 19.80 7.82
N ASP A 310 -11.74 20.33 8.84
CA ASP A 310 -13.17 20.61 8.76
C ASP A 310 -13.43 21.86 7.91
N VAL A 311 -14.17 21.68 6.82
CA VAL A 311 -14.47 22.76 5.85
C VAL A 311 -15.83 23.45 6.06
N LYS A 312 -16.59 23.11 7.12
CA LYS A 312 -17.78 23.89 7.53
C LYS A 312 -17.40 25.23 8.19
N GLY A 313 -16.16 25.36 8.67
CA GLY A 313 -15.66 26.56 9.34
C GLY A 313 -16.08 26.68 10.81
N LEU A 314 -16.32 27.91 11.26
CA LEU A 314 -16.81 28.22 12.61
C LEU A 314 -18.29 27.82 12.81
N GLY A 315 -18.51 26.56 13.17
CA GLY A 315 -19.81 26.02 13.59
C GLY A 315 -19.79 25.46 15.01
N VAL A 316 -20.97 25.06 15.52
CA VAL A 316 -21.06 24.22 16.72
C VAL A 316 -20.38 22.89 16.42
N ALA A 317 -19.58 22.38 17.38
CA ALA A 317 -18.90 21.10 17.26
C ALA A 317 -19.92 19.98 16.94
N THR A 318 -19.83 19.46 15.72
CA THR A 318 -20.50 18.23 15.27
C THR A 318 -19.55 17.05 15.48
N ASP A 319 -20.02 15.80 15.34
CA ASP A 319 -19.34 14.58 15.82
C ASP A 319 -18.06 14.19 15.03
N THR A 320 -17.06 15.07 15.00
CA THR A 320 -15.76 14.89 14.34
C THR A 320 -14.80 13.97 15.11
N PHE A 321 -15.25 13.35 16.21
CA PHE A 321 -14.45 12.45 17.05
C PHE A 321 -13.70 11.40 16.23
N ALA A 322 -14.35 10.84 15.21
CA ALA A 322 -13.77 9.87 14.31
C ALA A 322 -12.53 10.38 13.54
N MET A 323 -12.62 11.61 13.05
CA MET A 323 -11.55 12.27 12.29
C MET A 323 -10.38 12.59 13.25
N GLU A 324 -10.69 13.08 14.45
CA GLU A 324 -9.70 13.33 15.50
C GLU A 324 -9.00 12.04 15.97
N ASP A 325 -9.74 10.96 16.22
CA ASP A 325 -9.14 9.68 16.62
C ASP A 325 -8.30 9.05 15.49
N ILE A 326 -8.74 9.06 14.22
CA ILE A 326 -7.91 8.60 13.08
C ILE A 326 -6.62 9.42 13.01
N ALA A 327 -6.70 10.75 13.15
CA ALA A 327 -5.52 11.61 13.20
C ALA A 327 -4.60 11.24 14.39
N ARG A 328 -5.17 11.01 15.57
CA ARG A 328 -4.45 10.71 16.81
C ARG A 328 -3.76 9.34 16.81
N GLU A 329 -4.39 8.32 16.23
CA GLU A 329 -3.82 6.98 16.07
C GLU A 329 -2.79 6.89 14.93
N THR A 330 -2.85 7.80 13.95
CA THR A 330 -1.84 7.91 12.89
C THR A 330 -0.73 8.92 13.19
N GLY A 331 -0.83 9.68 14.29
CA GLY A 331 0.16 10.67 14.70
C GLY A 331 0.12 11.97 13.90
N GLY A 332 -1.02 12.29 13.27
CA GLY A 332 -1.35 13.62 12.74
C GLY A 332 -2.20 14.43 13.74
N ARG A 333 -3.02 15.35 13.22
CA ARG A 333 -3.83 16.30 14.02
C ARG A 333 -5.08 16.74 13.25
N SER A 334 -6.23 16.81 13.92
CA SER A 334 -7.45 17.39 13.36
C SER A 334 -7.44 18.92 13.44
N PHE A 335 -8.00 19.58 12.42
CA PHE A 335 -8.18 21.02 12.35
C PHE A 335 -9.68 21.33 12.19
N THR A 336 -10.36 21.60 13.30
CA THR A 336 -11.81 21.89 13.36
C THR A 336 -12.07 23.35 13.72
N GLY A 337 -13.29 23.84 13.46
CA GLY A 337 -13.74 25.16 13.95
C GLY A 337 -12.95 26.35 13.42
N THR A 338 -12.45 26.31 12.18
CA THR A 338 -11.58 27.37 11.63
C THR A 338 -12.03 27.88 10.26
N ASN A 339 -12.10 29.20 10.11
CA ASN A 339 -12.31 29.85 8.81
C ASN A 339 -10.99 30.09 8.03
N ALA A 340 -9.86 29.61 8.55
CA ALA A 340 -8.53 29.69 7.94
C ALA A 340 -8.06 28.31 7.46
N VAL A 341 -8.86 27.68 6.60
CA VAL A 341 -8.61 26.31 6.09
C VAL A 341 -7.29 26.20 5.33
N ASP A 342 -6.86 27.22 4.57
CA ASP A 342 -5.57 27.17 3.87
C ASP A 342 -4.36 27.25 4.82
N GLU A 343 -4.48 27.94 5.97
CA GLU A 343 -3.48 27.87 7.04
C GLU A 343 -3.45 26.49 7.72
N ALA A 344 -4.61 25.82 7.88
CA ALA A 344 -4.66 24.46 8.39
C ALA A 344 -3.98 23.46 7.44
N LEU A 345 -4.17 23.59 6.12
CA LEU A 345 -3.45 22.82 5.11
C LEU A 345 -1.92 23.08 5.18
N LEU A 346 -1.49 24.34 5.27
CA LEU A 346 -0.06 24.67 5.43
C LEU A 346 0.52 24.13 6.73
N ARG A 347 -0.26 24.11 7.82
CA ARG A 347 0.17 23.56 9.10
C ARG A 347 0.31 22.04 9.04
N GLY A 348 -0.64 21.31 8.46
CA GLY A 348 -0.53 19.86 8.23
C GLY A 348 0.68 19.49 7.36
N LEU A 349 0.93 20.25 6.29
CA LEU A 349 2.12 20.10 5.45
C LEU A 349 3.42 20.27 6.24
N LYS A 350 3.51 21.32 7.08
CA LYS A 350 4.69 21.61 7.91
C LYS A 350 4.91 20.58 9.02
N GLU A 351 3.86 20.25 9.78
CA GLU A 351 3.90 19.23 10.83
C GLU A 351 4.31 17.86 10.29
N GLY A 352 3.99 17.58 9.03
CA GLY A 352 4.42 16.40 8.30
C GLY A 352 5.84 16.41 7.74
N SER A 353 6.53 17.56 7.75
CA SER A 353 7.79 17.78 7.03
C SER A 353 9.04 17.70 7.92
N ASP A 354 8.96 18.19 9.16
CA ASP A 354 10.06 18.17 10.14
C ASP A 354 9.66 17.31 11.36
N TYR A 355 10.37 16.21 11.61
CA TYR A 355 10.07 15.24 12.67
C TYR A 355 11.27 14.37 13.03
N TYR A 356 11.24 13.73 14.20
CA TYR A 356 12.18 12.65 14.56
C TYR A 356 11.51 11.30 14.36
N THR A 357 12.24 10.30 13.87
CA THR A 357 11.80 8.89 13.88
C THR A 357 12.57 8.15 14.95
N LEU A 358 11.85 7.63 15.94
CA LEU A 358 12.38 6.74 16.98
C LEU A 358 12.07 5.29 16.59
N ALA A 359 13.07 4.43 16.48
CA ALA A 359 12.89 3.00 16.23
C ALA A 359 13.21 2.21 17.51
N TYR A 360 12.36 1.23 17.85
CA TYR A 360 12.65 0.25 18.90
C TYR A 360 12.15 -1.14 18.53
N SER A 361 12.71 -2.18 19.16
CA SER A 361 12.23 -3.56 19.07
C SER A 361 11.35 -3.87 20.29
N PRO A 362 10.06 -4.21 20.13
CA PRO A 362 9.18 -4.44 21.28
C PRO A 362 9.58 -5.62 22.15
N GLU A 363 9.59 -5.44 23.48
CA GLU A 363 9.75 -6.53 24.45
C GLU A 363 8.56 -7.51 24.44
N ASN A 364 7.37 -7.04 24.05
CA ASN A 364 6.21 -7.90 23.89
C ASN A 364 6.21 -8.50 22.47
N HIS A 365 6.24 -9.82 22.39
CA HIS A 365 6.21 -10.56 21.12
C HIS A 365 4.84 -11.20 20.82
N ASP A 366 3.77 -10.83 21.55
CA ASP A 366 2.41 -11.26 21.23
C ASP A 366 1.77 -10.37 20.14
N TRP A 367 1.58 -10.93 18.95
CA TRP A 367 1.01 -10.24 17.78
C TRP A 367 -0.45 -10.67 17.47
N LYS A 368 -1.22 -11.09 18.48
CA LYS A 368 -2.64 -11.47 18.36
C LYS A 368 -3.62 -10.27 18.26
N GLY A 369 -3.26 -9.20 17.56
CA GLY A 369 -4.10 -8.03 17.31
C GLY A 369 -4.39 -7.14 18.53
N GLN A 370 -3.59 -7.24 19.59
CA GLN A 370 -3.72 -6.42 20.79
C GLN A 370 -3.31 -4.97 20.50
N TYR A 371 -4.04 -3.98 21.01
CA TYR A 371 -3.58 -2.59 21.01
C TYR A 371 -2.48 -2.42 22.03
N ARG A 372 -1.37 -1.77 21.63
CA ARG A 372 -0.29 -1.39 22.52
C ARG A 372 -0.15 0.12 22.55
N LYS A 373 -0.18 0.69 23.75
CA LYS A 373 -0.18 2.14 23.98
C LYS A 373 1.24 2.69 24.03
N LEU A 374 1.48 3.78 23.32
CA LEU A 374 2.73 4.52 23.30
C LEU A 374 2.66 5.76 24.22
N ASP A 375 3.63 5.89 25.11
CA ASP A 375 3.90 7.11 25.89
C ASP A 375 5.32 7.59 25.58
N VAL A 376 5.43 8.68 24.81
CA VAL A 376 6.69 9.31 24.40
C VAL A 376 6.88 10.63 25.14
N LYS A 377 8.06 10.83 25.71
CA LYS A 377 8.46 12.05 26.42
C LYS A 377 9.81 12.53 25.93
N VAL A 378 10.05 13.83 26.07
CA VAL A 378 11.33 14.48 25.79
C VAL A 378 11.82 15.22 27.04
N ALA A 379 13.12 15.28 27.26
CA ALA A 379 13.78 15.94 28.40
C ALA A 379 13.76 17.49 28.33
N LEU A 380 12.88 18.07 27.51
CA LEU A 380 12.82 19.51 27.23
C LEU A 380 11.56 20.16 27.82
N LYS A 381 11.74 21.16 28.71
CA LYS A 381 10.64 21.88 29.35
C LYS A 381 9.90 22.78 28.35
N GLY A 382 8.57 22.71 28.38
CA GLY A 382 7.71 23.55 27.53
C GLY A 382 7.59 23.11 26.06
N ALA A 383 8.15 21.94 25.71
CA ALA A 383 7.98 21.33 24.41
C ALA A 383 6.63 20.60 24.30
N ASN A 384 5.98 20.72 23.14
CA ASN A 384 4.75 20.03 22.77
C ASN A 384 5.09 18.86 21.84
N LEU A 385 4.57 17.67 22.10
CA LEU A 385 4.87 16.47 21.29
C LEU A 385 3.62 15.98 20.56
N THR A 386 3.77 15.71 19.26
CA THR A 386 2.74 15.06 18.43
C THR A 386 3.30 13.79 17.83
N PHE A 387 2.69 12.66 18.19
CA PHE A 387 3.11 11.30 17.87
C PHE A 387 1.89 10.38 17.97
N ARG A 388 1.92 9.22 17.30
CA ARG A 388 0.82 8.23 17.35
C ARG A 388 0.67 7.62 18.75
N ARG A 389 -0.57 7.46 19.24
CA ARG A 389 -0.84 7.05 20.63
C ARG A 389 -0.69 5.54 20.90
N GLY A 390 -0.54 4.74 19.87
CA GLY A 390 -0.30 3.32 19.97
C GLY A 390 -0.13 2.68 18.60
N TYR A 391 -0.24 1.36 18.57
CA TYR A 391 -0.40 0.58 17.35
C TYR A 391 -1.10 -0.74 17.68
N TYR A 392 -1.63 -1.42 16.67
CA TYR A 392 -2.14 -2.78 16.82
C TYR A 392 -1.03 -3.78 16.49
N ALA A 393 -0.68 -4.63 17.45
CA ALA A 393 0.28 -5.70 17.24
C ALA A 393 -0.38 -6.82 16.44
N LEU A 394 -0.45 -6.65 15.12
CA LEU A 394 -1.03 -7.59 14.17
C LEU A 394 0.01 -8.59 13.68
N GLU A 395 -0.41 -9.83 13.47
CA GLU A 395 0.43 -10.89 12.91
C GLU A 395 0.52 -10.74 11.39
N GLU A 396 1.71 -10.46 10.85
CA GLU A 396 1.97 -10.49 9.41
C GLU A 396 1.81 -11.94 8.91
N LYS A 397 0.63 -12.25 8.37
CA LYS A 397 0.33 -13.52 7.70
C LYS A 397 0.50 -13.34 6.19
N PRO A 398 1.00 -14.35 5.46
CA PRO A 398 0.86 -14.37 4.02
C PRO A 398 -0.61 -14.19 3.63
N PHE A 399 -0.89 -13.39 2.61
CA PHE A 399 -2.24 -13.30 2.04
C PHE A 399 -2.63 -14.63 1.39
N THR A 400 -3.89 -15.00 1.54
CA THR A 400 -4.55 -15.95 0.63
C THR A 400 -4.61 -15.38 -0.80
N GLY A 401 -4.83 -16.25 -1.80
CA GLY A 401 -5.04 -15.82 -3.19
C GLY A 401 -6.14 -14.76 -3.30
N ASP A 402 -7.27 -14.97 -2.62
CA ASP A 402 -8.36 -13.99 -2.46
C ASP A 402 -7.91 -12.61 -1.98
N GLU A 403 -7.14 -12.54 -0.89
CA GLU A 403 -6.72 -11.29 -0.28
C GLU A 403 -5.69 -10.57 -1.14
N ALA A 404 -4.75 -11.33 -1.73
CA ALA A 404 -3.76 -10.80 -2.65
C ALA A 404 -4.40 -10.27 -3.93
N ALA A 405 -5.33 -11.03 -4.52
CA ALA A 405 -6.11 -10.63 -5.69
C ALA A 405 -6.96 -9.38 -5.41
N LYS A 406 -7.66 -9.29 -4.27
CA LYS A 406 -8.42 -8.09 -3.87
C LYS A 406 -7.50 -6.87 -3.63
N ALA A 407 -6.33 -7.08 -3.06
CA ALA A 407 -5.33 -6.02 -2.85
C ALA A 407 -4.72 -5.53 -4.17
N LEU A 408 -4.39 -6.44 -5.08
CA LEU A 408 -3.87 -6.13 -6.41
C LEU A 408 -4.94 -5.45 -7.27
N ALA A 409 -6.19 -5.94 -7.27
CA ALA A 409 -7.33 -5.28 -7.93
C ALA A 409 -7.42 -3.81 -7.56
N THR A 410 -7.31 -3.52 -6.25
CA THR A 410 -7.34 -2.17 -5.68
C THR A 410 -6.18 -1.32 -6.17
N ALA A 411 -4.95 -1.84 -6.21
CA ALA A 411 -3.79 -1.12 -6.75
C ALA A 411 -3.84 -0.95 -8.29
N MET A 412 -4.52 -1.87 -8.99
CA MET A 412 -4.68 -1.90 -10.44
C MET A 412 -5.84 -1.03 -10.95
N GLN A 413 -6.67 -0.47 -10.06
CA GLN A 413 -7.66 0.56 -10.43
C GLN A 413 -6.96 1.79 -11.04
N PRO A 414 -7.60 2.45 -12.03
CA PRO A 414 -7.00 3.62 -12.65
C PRO A 414 -6.86 4.71 -11.60
N LEU A 415 -5.86 5.57 -11.76
CA LEU A 415 -5.68 6.75 -10.91
C LEU A 415 -5.35 6.43 -9.42
N VAL A 416 -5.15 5.17 -9.02
CA VAL A 416 -4.43 4.85 -7.77
C VAL A 416 -2.92 5.11 -8.00
N PRO A 417 -2.13 5.61 -7.02
CA PRO A 417 -0.71 5.88 -7.23
C PRO A 417 0.11 4.65 -7.64
N VAL A 418 1.22 4.91 -8.34
CA VAL A 418 2.31 3.97 -8.58
C VAL A 418 2.85 3.49 -7.23
N SER A 419 2.68 2.21 -6.92
CA SER A 419 3.17 1.59 -5.70
C SER A 419 4.60 1.12 -5.89
N THR A 420 5.46 1.39 -4.91
CA THR A 420 6.91 1.11 -4.95
C THR A 420 7.38 0.16 -3.85
N MET A 421 6.47 -0.64 -3.25
CA MET A 421 6.82 -1.60 -2.19
C MET A 421 7.53 -2.85 -2.74
N LEU A 422 7.19 -3.26 -3.96
CA LEU A 422 8.03 -4.13 -4.79
C LEU A 422 8.58 -3.30 -5.93
N LEU A 423 9.90 -3.33 -6.16
CA LEU A 423 10.49 -2.71 -7.34
C LEU A 423 10.35 -3.64 -8.55
N ILE A 424 9.78 -3.12 -9.64
CA ILE A 424 9.52 -3.83 -10.89
C ILE A 424 10.37 -3.20 -11.98
N LYS A 425 11.06 -4.01 -12.79
CA LYS A 425 11.46 -3.66 -14.14
C LYS A 425 10.63 -4.49 -15.11
N ALA A 426 10.15 -3.87 -16.18
CA ALA A 426 9.36 -4.55 -17.21
C ALA A 426 9.85 -4.16 -18.61
N GLN A 427 10.01 -5.15 -19.49
CA GLN A 427 10.23 -4.95 -20.92
C GLN A 427 8.90 -5.25 -21.63
N VAL A 428 8.30 -4.23 -22.27
CA VAL A 428 6.99 -4.34 -22.91
C VAL A 428 7.15 -4.28 -24.43
N LEU A 429 7.06 -5.42 -25.10
CA LEU A 429 7.19 -5.53 -26.55
C LEU A 429 5.79 -5.46 -27.20
N PRO A 430 5.51 -4.44 -28.05
CA PRO A 430 4.29 -4.43 -28.87
C PRO A 430 4.26 -5.59 -29.86
N PRO A 431 3.08 -5.90 -30.46
CA PRO A 431 2.96 -6.92 -31.49
C PRO A 431 3.91 -6.70 -32.68
N ASP A 432 4.44 -7.80 -33.20
CA ASP A 432 5.38 -7.85 -34.32
C ASP A 432 4.88 -8.82 -35.42
N SER A 433 5.74 -9.18 -36.39
CA SER A 433 5.37 -10.08 -37.49
C SER A 433 5.20 -11.54 -37.08
N GLU A 434 5.72 -11.94 -35.93
CA GLU A 434 5.69 -13.30 -35.39
C GLU A 434 4.73 -13.41 -34.19
N HIS A 435 4.64 -12.36 -33.37
CA HIS A 435 3.88 -12.33 -32.11
C HIS A 435 2.73 -11.31 -32.20
N LYS A 436 1.48 -11.77 -32.05
CA LYS A 436 0.27 -10.93 -32.20
C LYS A 436 -0.14 -10.22 -30.92
N ALA A 437 0.29 -10.71 -29.76
CA ALA A 437 0.04 -10.11 -28.46
C ALA A 437 1.11 -9.09 -28.09
N VAL A 438 0.78 -8.18 -27.18
CA VAL A 438 1.79 -7.45 -26.40
C VAL A 438 2.46 -8.47 -25.48
N ARG A 439 3.79 -8.50 -25.45
CA ARG A 439 4.59 -9.36 -24.56
C ARG A 439 5.20 -8.52 -23.44
N ILE A 440 5.15 -9.03 -22.21
CA ILE A 440 5.53 -8.29 -21.00
C ILE A 440 6.45 -9.19 -20.18
N ASP A 441 7.75 -8.94 -20.25
CA ASP A 441 8.76 -9.65 -19.46
C ASP A 441 9.07 -8.86 -18.18
N TYR A 442 8.93 -9.49 -17.02
CA TYR A 442 9.12 -8.89 -15.71
C TYR A 442 10.46 -9.32 -15.08
N ALA A 443 11.10 -8.40 -14.37
CA ALA A 443 12.15 -8.66 -13.39
C ALA A 443 11.86 -7.87 -12.11
N VAL A 444 11.39 -8.55 -11.06
CA VAL A 444 10.98 -7.97 -9.78
C VAL A 444 12.12 -8.11 -8.75
N ASP A 445 12.35 -7.12 -7.90
CA ASP A 445 13.44 -7.20 -6.92
C ASP A 445 13.18 -8.31 -5.88
N SER A 446 14.05 -9.30 -5.88
CA SER A 446 13.94 -10.49 -5.04
C SER A 446 14.34 -10.26 -3.59
N HIS A 447 14.95 -9.12 -3.27
CA HIS A 447 15.21 -8.73 -1.87
C HIS A 447 13.93 -8.31 -1.15
N ASP A 448 12.89 -7.89 -1.89
CA ASP A 448 11.61 -7.51 -1.31
C ASP A 448 10.62 -8.68 -1.20
N ILE A 449 10.78 -9.75 -1.99
CA ILE A 449 9.92 -10.94 -2.04
C ILE A 449 10.20 -11.87 -0.85
N SER A 450 9.15 -12.41 -0.25
CA SER A 450 9.22 -13.38 0.85
C SER A 450 9.45 -14.81 0.34
N PHE A 451 10.59 -15.40 0.72
CA PHE A 451 10.95 -16.78 0.38
C PHE A 451 10.96 -17.68 1.62
N ALA A 452 9.92 -18.50 1.78
CA ALA A 452 9.80 -19.45 2.88
C ALA A 452 10.71 -20.67 2.68
N ASP A 453 11.34 -21.17 3.75
CA ASP A 453 12.06 -22.46 3.72
C ASP A 453 11.06 -23.62 3.70
N THR A 454 11.21 -24.55 2.76
CA THR A 454 10.48 -25.84 2.78
C THR A 454 11.29 -26.93 3.48
N THR A 455 10.66 -28.07 3.77
CA THR A 455 11.32 -29.25 4.37
C THR A 455 12.52 -29.75 3.56
N ASP A 456 12.48 -29.51 2.25
CA ASP A 456 13.43 -30.05 1.28
C ASP A 456 14.58 -29.07 0.98
N GLN A 457 14.77 -28.05 1.82
CA GLN A 457 15.70 -26.93 1.64
C GLN A 457 15.44 -26.06 0.38
N LYS A 458 14.28 -26.21 -0.25
CA LYS A 458 13.82 -25.32 -1.34
C LYS A 458 13.31 -24.00 -0.76
N LYS A 459 13.19 -22.99 -1.62
CA LYS A 459 12.59 -21.70 -1.31
C LYS A 459 11.23 -21.58 -1.98
N HIS A 460 10.16 -21.56 -1.19
CA HIS A 460 8.81 -21.33 -1.67
C HIS A 460 8.52 -19.83 -1.77
N ALA A 461 7.92 -19.38 -2.87
CA ALA A 461 7.34 -18.06 -3.02
C ALA A 461 6.06 -18.10 -3.86
N ALA A 462 5.14 -17.18 -3.60
CA ALA A 462 3.86 -17.03 -4.30
C ALA A 462 3.66 -15.56 -4.68
N VAL A 463 3.76 -15.25 -5.98
CA VAL A 463 3.75 -13.89 -6.51
C VAL A 463 2.72 -13.79 -7.64
N ASP A 464 1.78 -12.86 -7.50
CA ASP A 464 0.67 -12.65 -8.43
C ASP A 464 0.95 -11.45 -9.34
N PHE A 465 0.70 -11.62 -10.64
CA PHE A 465 0.98 -10.64 -11.68
C PHE A 465 -0.30 -10.22 -12.40
N MET A 466 -0.45 -8.92 -12.68
CA MET A 466 -1.56 -8.41 -13.47
C MET A 466 -1.11 -7.29 -14.42
N SER A 467 -1.62 -7.31 -15.64
CA SER A 467 -1.53 -6.21 -16.59
C SER A 467 -2.92 -5.81 -17.08
N VAL A 468 -3.17 -4.50 -17.23
CA VAL A 468 -4.48 -3.94 -17.60
C VAL A 468 -4.29 -2.77 -18.56
N ALA A 469 -4.78 -2.93 -19.79
CA ALA A 469 -4.84 -1.87 -20.79
C ALA A 469 -6.17 -1.11 -20.70
N ARG A 470 -6.10 0.23 -20.61
CA ARG A 470 -7.26 1.13 -20.62
C ARG A 470 -7.16 2.13 -21.76
N ASP A 471 -8.29 2.44 -22.39
CA ASP A 471 -8.39 3.51 -23.38
C ASP A 471 -8.43 4.90 -22.72
N HIS A 472 -8.64 5.95 -23.52
CA HIS A 472 -8.68 7.33 -23.05
C HIS A 472 -9.87 7.66 -22.12
N ASP A 473 -10.92 6.82 -22.09
CA ASP A 473 -12.07 6.94 -21.20
C ASP A 473 -11.86 6.13 -19.90
N PHE A 474 -10.64 5.62 -19.68
CA PHE A 474 -10.26 4.66 -18.64
C PHE A 474 -10.96 3.29 -18.73
N LYS A 475 -11.63 2.99 -19.85
CA LYS A 475 -12.33 1.72 -20.02
C LYS A 475 -11.35 0.60 -20.31
N VAL A 476 -11.48 -0.51 -19.57
CA VAL A 476 -10.67 -1.72 -19.75
C VAL A 476 -10.87 -2.27 -21.16
N SER A 477 -9.77 -2.29 -21.92
CA SER A 477 -9.71 -2.77 -23.32
C SER A 477 -9.09 -4.17 -23.44
N GLY A 478 -8.35 -4.60 -22.41
CA GLY A 478 -7.80 -5.93 -22.24
C GLY A 478 -7.08 -6.03 -20.88
N TYR A 479 -6.94 -7.25 -20.36
CA TYR A 479 -6.14 -7.54 -19.16
C TYR A 479 -5.50 -8.93 -19.29
N SER A 480 -4.45 -9.18 -18.50
CA SER A 480 -3.81 -10.49 -18.36
C SER A 480 -3.40 -10.69 -16.89
N THR A 481 -3.48 -11.92 -16.41
CA THR A 481 -3.30 -12.29 -14.99
C THR A 481 -2.56 -13.61 -14.90
N ASP A 482 -1.55 -13.69 -14.04
CA ASP A 482 -0.71 -14.88 -13.87
C ASP A 482 -0.27 -15.07 -12.40
N THR A 483 0.16 -16.28 -12.04
CA THR A 483 0.63 -16.67 -10.70
C THR A 483 1.94 -17.45 -10.79
N VAL A 484 3.00 -16.94 -10.17
CA VAL A 484 4.23 -17.70 -9.95
C VAL A 484 4.25 -18.18 -8.50
N GLU A 485 3.67 -19.37 -8.26
CA GLU A 485 3.65 -20.06 -6.97
C GLU A 485 4.45 -21.36 -7.08
N ALA A 486 5.68 -21.37 -6.54
CA ALA A 486 6.65 -22.42 -6.82
C ALA A 486 7.72 -22.61 -5.72
N ASP A 487 8.26 -23.84 -5.68
CA ASP A 487 9.38 -24.26 -4.84
C ASP A 487 10.71 -24.21 -5.62
N PHE A 488 11.48 -23.14 -5.43
CA PHE A 488 12.76 -22.94 -6.11
C PHE A 488 13.90 -23.74 -5.45
N GLN A 489 14.65 -24.49 -6.25
CA GLN A 489 15.90 -25.13 -5.82
C GLN A 489 16.94 -24.07 -5.40
N PRO A 490 17.85 -24.35 -4.45
CA PRO A 490 18.82 -23.35 -3.96
C PRO A 490 19.64 -22.65 -5.04
N THR A 491 20.03 -23.35 -6.11
CA THR A 491 20.75 -22.78 -7.26
C THR A 491 19.89 -21.78 -8.06
N VAL A 492 18.62 -22.12 -8.31
CA VAL A 492 17.66 -21.26 -9.01
C VAL A 492 17.31 -20.04 -8.16
N TYR A 493 17.14 -20.22 -6.85
CA TYR A 493 16.97 -19.12 -5.89
C TYR A 493 18.18 -18.17 -5.91
N GLN A 494 19.41 -18.68 -5.88
CA GLN A 494 20.61 -17.84 -5.97
C GLN A 494 20.74 -17.09 -7.30
N GLN A 495 20.23 -17.66 -8.41
CA GLN A 495 20.13 -16.95 -9.68
C GLN A 495 19.06 -15.84 -9.63
N ILE A 496 17.86 -16.13 -9.11
CA ILE A 496 16.78 -15.16 -8.92
C ILE A 496 17.25 -13.95 -8.08
N MET A 497 17.97 -14.19 -6.99
CA MET A 497 18.55 -13.12 -6.16
C MET A 497 19.58 -12.22 -6.90
N GLN A 498 20.09 -12.65 -8.06
CA GLN A 498 21.02 -11.87 -8.90
C GLN A 498 20.33 -11.23 -10.11
N THR A 499 19.36 -11.90 -10.74
CA THR A 499 18.67 -11.43 -11.95
C THR A 499 17.38 -10.64 -11.68
N GLY A 500 16.84 -10.75 -10.47
CA GLY A 500 15.43 -10.48 -10.18
C GLY A 500 14.56 -11.70 -10.45
N PHE A 501 13.34 -11.66 -9.90
CA PHE A 501 12.32 -12.69 -10.00
C PHE A 501 11.60 -12.55 -11.36
N PRO A 502 11.63 -13.58 -12.22
CA PRO A 502 11.08 -13.50 -13.56
C PRO A 502 9.58 -13.83 -13.60
N ALA A 503 8.86 -13.17 -14.50
CA ALA A 503 7.55 -13.60 -14.98
C ALA A 503 7.35 -13.12 -16.43
N HIS A 504 6.37 -13.69 -17.12
CA HIS A 504 6.03 -13.33 -18.50
C HIS A 504 4.51 -13.27 -18.67
N GLN A 505 4.00 -12.23 -19.32
CA GLN A 505 2.58 -12.15 -19.69
C GLN A 505 2.41 -11.77 -21.17
N GLU A 506 1.45 -12.40 -21.83
CA GLU A 506 0.93 -11.96 -23.12
C GLU A 506 -0.44 -11.28 -22.94
N LEU A 507 -0.71 -10.27 -23.76
CA LEU A 507 -1.94 -9.49 -23.75
C LEU A 507 -2.35 -9.11 -25.19
N GLU A 508 -3.42 -9.71 -25.71
CA GLU A 508 -4.00 -9.30 -26.99
C GLU A 508 -4.73 -7.96 -26.87
N LEU A 509 -4.41 -7.01 -27.76
CA LEU A 509 -5.07 -5.71 -27.85
C LEU A 509 -5.42 -5.40 -29.31
N LYS A 510 -6.49 -4.63 -29.49
CA LYS A 510 -6.88 -4.09 -30.81
C LYS A 510 -5.99 -2.90 -31.18
N PRO A 511 -5.92 -2.51 -32.47
CA PRO A 511 -5.29 -1.26 -32.88
C PRO A 511 -5.88 -0.06 -32.12
N GLY A 512 -5.01 0.78 -31.56
CA GLY A 512 -5.41 1.87 -30.67
C GLY A 512 -4.25 2.39 -29.81
N THR A 513 -4.52 3.38 -28.96
CA THR A 513 -3.57 3.87 -27.94
C THR A 513 -4.18 3.68 -26.57
N TYR A 514 -3.38 3.15 -25.65
CA TYR A 514 -3.81 2.73 -24.32
C TYR A 514 -2.82 3.19 -23.25
N THR A 515 -3.32 3.38 -22.02
CA THR A 515 -2.48 3.33 -20.82
C THR A 515 -2.48 1.89 -20.33
N LEU A 516 -1.32 1.25 -20.33
CA LEU A 516 -1.10 -0.07 -19.75
C LEU A 516 -0.57 0.12 -18.32
N ARG A 517 -1.34 -0.34 -17.33
CA ARG A 517 -0.84 -0.53 -15.97
C ARG A 517 -0.37 -1.97 -15.80
N LEU A 518 0.80 -2.15 -15.21
CA LEU A 518 1.29 -3.43 -14.71
C LEU A 518 1.28 -3.40 -13.19
N GLY A 519 1.14 -4.57 -12.56
CA GLY A 519 1.17 -4.72 -11.12
C GLY A 519 1.60 -6.12 -10.68
N VAL A 520 2.23 -6.16 -9.52
CA VAL A 520 2.76 -7.37 -8.89
C VAL A 520 2.47 -7.30 -7.39
N ILE A 521 2.04 -8.41 -6.79
CA ILE A 521 2.00 -8.57 -5.34
C ILE A 521 2.68 -9.88 -4.92
N ASP A 522 3.56 -9.81 -3.92
CA ASP A 522 4.05 -10.99 -3.22
C ASP A 522 3.08 -11.31 -2.08
N ARG A 523 2.47 -12.50 -2.11
CA ARG A 523 1.53 -12.93 -1.06
C ARG A 523 2.21 -13.03 0.31
N GLY A 524 3.49 -13.39 0.34
CA GLY A 524 4.22 -13.64 1.59
C GLY A 524 4.62 -12.39 2.36
N SER A 525 4.98 -11.29 1.68
CA SER A 525 5.27 -9.99 2.30
C SER A 525 4.14 -8.97 2.24
N GLN A 526 3.05 -9.28 1.51
CA GLN A 526 1.93 -8.37 1.19
C GLN A 526 2.30 -7.11 0.38
N LYS A 527 3.57 -6.96 -0.04
CA LYS A 527 4.07 -5.79 -0.77
C LYS A 527 3.54 -5.76 -2.20
N ILE A 528 3.16 -4.57 -2.66
CA ILE A 528 2.66 -4.33 -4.01
C ILE A 528 3.62 -3.41 -4.79
N GLY A 529 3.94 -3.77 -6.03
CA GLY A 529 4.48 -2.86 -7.04
C GLY A 529 3.43 -2.60 -8.13
N THR A 530 3.34 -1.37 -8.64
CA THR A 530 2.59 -1.06 -9.88
C THR A 530 3.37 -0.06 -10.73
N VAL A 531 3.25 -0.12 -12.07
CA VAL A 531 3.85 0.84 -13.01
C VAL A 531 2.87 1.16 -14.14
N ASP A 532 2.81 2.43 -14.55
CA ASP A 532 2.02 2.89 -15.71
C ASP A 532 2.93 3.16 -16.90
N LEU A 533 2.47 2.81 -18.11
CA LEU A 533 3.13 3.17 -19.37
C LEU A 533 2.12 3.41 -20.51
N PRO A 534 2.43 4.31 -21.46
CA PRO A 534 1.67 4.42 -22.70
C PRO A 534 2.07 3.30 -23.67
N ILE A 535 1.09 2.73 -24.37
CA ILE A 535 1.33 1.79 -25.48
C ILE A 535 0.41 2.10 -26.67
N THR A 536 0.95 2.01 -27.87
CA THR A 536 0.19 2.16 -29.13
C THR A 536 0.32 0.88 -29.94
N ILE A 537 -0.83 0.32 -30.31
CA ILE A 537 -0.95 -0.87 -31.14
C ILE A 537 -1.25 -0.41 -32.56
N ALA A 538 -0.36 -0.70 -33.50
CA ALA A 538 -0.53 -0.31 -34.89
C ALA A 538 -1.72 -1.03 -35.54
N ALA A 539 -2.42 -0.34 -36.43
CA ALA A 539 -3.38 -1.01 -37.32
C ALA A 539 -2.60 -1.88 -38.31
N THR A 540 -2.79 -3.20 -38.23
CA THR A 540 -2.23 -4.14 -39.20
C THR A 540 -2.75 -3.75 -40.58
N ALA A 541 -1.86 -3.35 -41.49
CA ALA A 541 -2.24 -2.97 -42.84
C ALA A 541 -2.92 -4.17 -43.52
N THR A 542 -4.20 -4.03 -43.86
CA THR A 542 -4.93 -5.06 -44.62
C THR A 542 -4.28 -5.18 -45.99
N ALA A 543 -3.57 -6.29 -46.21
CA ALA A 543 -2.96 -6.61 -47.49
C ALA A 543 -4.03 -6.56 -48.59
N THR A 544 -3.91 -5.57 -49.48
CA THR A 544 -4.81 -5.39 -50.61
C THR A 544 -4.65 -6.60 -51.52
N LYS A 545 -5.76 -7.26 -51.86
CA LYS A 545 -5.81 -8.59 -52.48
C LYS A 545 -6.11 -8.52 -53.97
#